data_AF-A0AAU9H6F0-F1
#
_entry.id   AF-A0AAU9H6F0-F1
#
_cell.length_a   1.000
_cell.length_b   1.000
_cell.length_c   1.000
_cell.angle_alpha   90.00
_cell.angle_beta   90.00
_cell.angle_gamma   90.00
#
_symmetry.space_group_name_H-M   'P 1'
#
loop_
_entity.id
_entity.type
_entity.pdbx_description
1 polymer ?
#
loop_
_entity_poly.entity_id
_entity_poly.type
_entity_poly.pdbx_seq_one_letter_code
_entity_poly.pdbx_strand_id
1 'polypeptide(L)'
;MKTFQLTAKKKIALKLLAVIAIVLVIYIINIQTNQPDNLPANYMECLKNPEITENYIGLWKSHWHEENKAWLYPAKQYAIYAEVALACLSAWIAASKAKFWK
;
A
#
# COMPACT_ATOMS: atom_id res chain seq x y z
N MET A 1 -4.12 1.25 37.58
CA MET A 1 -4.47 0.55 36.32
C MET A 1 -3.54 -0.64 36.14
N LYS A 2 -4.05 -1.87 36.02
CA LYS A 2 -3.20 -3.01 35.62
C LYS A 2 -2.78 -2.78 34.17
N THR A 3 -1.49 -2.76 33.90
CA THR A 3 -0.94 -2.66 32.54
C THR A 3 -1.37 -3.88 31.75
N PHE A 4 -2.20 -3.66 30.72
CA PHE A 4 -2.68 -4.71 29.83
C PHE A 4 -1.50 -5.17 28.94
N GLN A 5 -0.71 -6.12 29.42
CA GLN A 5 0.43 -6.64 28.69
C GLN A 5 -0.03 -7.72 27.71
N LEU A 6 0.19 -7.48 26.41
CA LEU A 6 0.00 -8.50 25.38
C LEU A 6 0.98 -9.66 25.58
N THR A 7 0.50 -10.89 25.35
CA THR A 7 1.36 -12.08 25.33
C THR A 7 2.39 -12.00 24.21
N ALA A 8 3.49 -12.74 24.33
CA ALA A 8 4.55 -12.75 23.33
C ALA A 8 4.02 -13.15 21.93
N LYS A 9 3.16 -14.18 21.87
CA LYS A 9 2.53 -14.63 20.62
C LYS A 9 1.73 -13.52 19.93
N LYS A 10 0.89 -12.79 20.70
CA LYS A 10 0.12 -11.66 20.16
C LYS A 10 1.03 -10.55 19.65
N LYS A 11 2.10 -10.23 20.38
CA LYS A 11 3.09 -9.22 19.96
C LYS A 11 3.74 -9.61 18.62
N ILE A 12 4.12 -10.88 18.45
CA ILE A 12 4.71 -11.37 17.20
C ILE A 12 3.70 -11.30 16.05
N ALA A 13 2.47 -11.79 16.26
CA ALA A 13 1.42 -11.76 15.24
C ALA A 13 1.10 -10.33 14.79
N LEU A 14 0.93 -9.39 15.73
CA LEU A 14 0.66 -7.99 15.42
C LEU A 14 1.83 -7.31 14.69
N LYS A 15 3.08 -7.65 15.04
CA LYS A 15 4.25 -7.17 14.29
C LYS A 15 4.25 -7.68 12.85
N LEU A 16 3.92 -8.95 12.64
CA LEU A 16 3.81 -9.52 11.30
C LEU A 16 2.74 -8.79 10.47
N LEU A 17 1.55 -8.61 11.04
CA LEU A 17 0.46 -7.86 10.39
C LEU A 17 0.87 -6.42 10.08
N ALA A 18 1.58 -5.75 10.98
CA ALA A 18 2.09 -4.40 10.76
C ALA A 18 3.10 -4.32 9.59
N VAL A 19 3.99 -5.30 9.46
CA VAL A 19 4.92 -5.36 8.31
C VAL A 19 4.16 -5.53 6.99
N ILE A 20 3.15 -6.40 6.97
CA ILE A 20 2.30 -6.62 5.78
C ILE A 20 1.57 -5.32 5.42
N ALA A 21 0.98 -4.64 6.41
CA ALA A 21 0.29 -3.37 6.21
C ALA A 21 1.23 -2.29 5.65
N ILE A 22 2.46 -2.17 6.18
CA ILE A 22 3.45 -1.20 5.66
C ILE A 22 3.74 -1.46 4.18
N VAL A 23 3.92 -2.72 3.77
CA VAL A 23 4.18 -3.07 2.36
C VAL A 23 3.00 -2.69 1.46
N LEU A 24 1.77 -2.98 1.91
CA LEU A 24 0.56 -2.61 1.18
C LEU A 24 0.38 -1.09 1.08
N VAL A 25 0.64 -0.34 2.14
CA VAL A 25 0.62 1.13 2.12
C VAL A 25 1.64 1.69 1.14
N ILE A 26 2.88 1.17 1.12
CA ILE A 26 3.90 1.57 0.14
C ILE A 26 3.40 1.31 -1.29
N TYR A 27 2.80 0.13 -1.53
CA TYR A 27 2.21 -0.20 -2.83
C TYR A 27 1.10 0.79 -3.21
N ILE A 28 0.13 1.05 -2.33
CA ILE A 28 -0.97 2.00 -2.57
C ILE A 28 -0.43 3.39 -2.90
N ILE A 29 0.51 3.91 -2.10
CA ILE A 29 1.14 5.21 -2.32
C ILE A 29 1.83 5.24 -3.68
N ASN A 30 2.62 4.22 -4.02
CA ASN A 30 3.27 4.15 -5.32
C ASN A 30 2.27 4.19 -6.48
N ILE A 31 1.14 3.50 -6.37
CA ILE A 31 0.12 3.56 -7.42
C ILE A 31 -0.59 4.92 -7.46
N GLN A 32 -0.85 5.55 -6.32
CA GLN A 32 -1.50 6.85 -6.26
C GLN A 32 -0.60 7.97 -6.80
N THR A 33 0.68 8.02 -6.43
CA THR A 33 1.57 9.11 -6.84
C THR A 33 1.98 9.07 -8.30
N ASN A 34 1.94 7.90 -8.94
CA ASN A 34 2.25 7.72 -10.36
C ASN A 34 0.98 7.57 -11.23
N GLN A 35 -0.21 7.80 -10.67
CA GLN A 35 -1.43 7.87 -11.47
C GLN A 35 -1.38 9.12 -12.36
N PRO A 36 -1.66 9.03 -13.67
CA PRO A 36 -1.52 10.15 -14.61
C PRO A 36 -2.34 11.39 -14.25
N ASP A 37 -3.50 11.21 -13.59
CA ASP A 37 -4.32 12.32 -13.09
C ASP A 37 -3.64 13.14 -11.97
N ASN A 38 -2.65 12.54 -11.29
CA ASN A 38 -1.87 13.17 -10.23
C ASN A 38 -0.52 13.71 -10.75
N LEU A 39 -0.25 13.57 -12.04
CA LEU A 39 0.93 14.15 -12.69
C LEU A 39 0.62 15.56 -13.23
N PRO A 40 1.65 16.42 -13.42
CA PRO A 40 1.46 17.75 -13.98
C PRO A 40 0.71 17.71 -15.32
N ALA A 41 -0.16 18.70 -15.60
CA ALA A 41 -1.06 18.71 -16.76
C ALA A 41 -0.39 18.46 -18.12
N ASN A 42 0.89 18.86 -18.27
CA ASN A 42 1.63 18.72 -19.53
C ASN A 42 2.44 17.42 -19.62
N TYR A 43 2.29 16.51 -18.66
CA TYR A 43 3.14 15.33 -18.55
C TYR A 43 2.98 14.35 -19.73
N MET A 44 1.74 14.16 -20.21
CA MET A 44 1.47 13.34 -21.40
C MET A 44 2.02 13.94 -22.69
N GLU A 45 2.22 15.26 -22.75
CA GLU A 45 2.91 15.93 -23.86
C GLU A 45 4.43 15.79 -23.73
N CYS A 46 4.98 15.86 -22.51
CA CYS A 46 6.40 15.57 -22.25
C CYS A 46 6.80 14.15 -22.68
N LEU A 47 5.92 13.16 -22.54
CA LEU A 47 6.13 11.78 -23.03
C LEU A 47 6.30 11.69 -24.55
N LYS A 48 5.79 12.66 -25.31
CA LYS A 48 5.90 12.67 -26.79
C LYS A 48 7.21 13.25 -27.29
N ASN A 49 7.99 13.92 -26.42
CA ASN A 49 9.25 14.54 -26.80
C ASN A 49 10.45 13.75 -26.24
N PRO A 50 11.09 12.88 -27.05
CA PRO A 50 12.19 12.02 -26.59
C PRO A 50 13.48 12.78 -26.24
N GLU A 51 13.56 14.08 -26.53
CA GLU A 51 14.75 14.92 -26.27
C GLU A 51 14.82 15.47 -24.83
N ILE A 52 13.73 15.36 -24.05
CA ILE A 52 13.67 15.83 -22.65
C ILE A 52 14.14 14.70 -21.72
N THR A 53 15.46 14.51 -21.66
CA THR A 53 16.14 13.43 -20.92
C THR A 53 16.14 13.61 -19.40
N GLU A 54 15.64 14.73 -18.86
CA GLU A 54 15.76 15.06 -17.43
C GLU A 54 14.89 14.19 -16.48
N ASN A 55 13.84 13.52 -16.96
CA ASN A 55 12.97 12.69 -16.11
C ASN A 55 12.61 11.32 -16.71
N TYR A 56 13.61 10.61 -17.23
CA TYR A 56 13.45 9.26 -17.80
C TYR A 56 12.73 8.29 -16.85
N ILE A 57 13.02 8.33 -15.56
CA ILE A 57 12.40 7.45 -14.55
C ILE A 57 10.92 7.77 -14.37
N GLY A 58 10.56 9.04 -14.34
CA GLY A 58 9.16 9.46 -14.30
C GLY A 58 8.43 8.94 -15.54
N LEU A 59 8.96 9.23 -16.74
CA LEU A 59 8.39 8.85 -18.05
C LEU A 59 8.14 7.34 -18.14
N TRP A 60 9.12 6.53 -17.78
CA TRP A 60 8.99 5.09 -17.76
C TRP A 60 7.90 4.61 -16.78
N LYS A 61 7.86 5.15 -15.56
CA LYS A 61 6.83 4.78 -14.56
C LYS A 61 5.44 5.08 -15.05
N SER A 62 5.20 6.26 -15.60
CA SER A 62 3.86 6.67 -16.02
C SER A 62 3.39 5.94 -17.28
N HIS A 63 4.29 5.69 -18.22
CA HIS A 63 3.98 4.86 -19.38
C HIS A 63 3.57 3.45 -18.95
N TRP A 64 4.38 2.82 -18.08
CA TRP A 64 4.05 1.52 -17.51
C TRP A 64 2.71 1.54 -16.76
N HIS A 65 2.44 2.59 -15.99
CA HIS A 65 1.18 2.77 -15.28
C HIS A 65 -0.04 2.84 -16.20
N GLU A 66 0.09 3.52 -17.33
CA GLU A 66 -0.99 3.67 -18.31
C GLU A 66 -1.27 2.35 -19.04
N GLU A 67 -0.22 1.62 -19.45
CA GLU A 67 -0.34 0.30 -20.07
C GLU A 67 -0.99 -0.73 -19.13
N ASN A 68 -0.78 -0.59 -17.82
CA ASN A 68 -1.17 -1.56 -16.82
C ASN A 68 -2.38 -1.13 -15.97
N LYS A 69 -2.99 0.03 -16.26
CA LYS A 69 -4.06 0.64 -15.45
C LYS A 69 -5.25 -0.29 -15.18
N ALA A 70 -5.56 -1.14 -16.15
CA ALA A 70 -6.71 -2.05 -16.10
C ALA A 70 -6.66 -3.03 -14.92
N TRP A 71 -5.46 -3.46 -14.51
CA TRP A 71 -5.29 -4.34 -13.35
C TRP A 71 -4.71 -3.62 -12.14
N LEU A 72 -3.89 -2.58 -12.34
CA LEU A 72 -3.29 -1.80 -11.25
C LEU A 72 -4.33 -1.08 -10.38
N TYR A 73 -5.35 -0.48 -10.97
CA TYR A 73 -6.31 0.31 -10.20
C TYR A 73 -7.24 -0.58 -9.36
N PRO A 74 -7.79 -1.70 -9.90
CA PRO A 74 -8.47 -2.68 -9.08
C PRO A 74 -7.56 -3.26 -7.98
N ALA A 75 -6.30 -3.59 -8.29
CA ALA A 75 -5.36 -4.12 -7.29
C ALA A 75 -5.09 -3.14 -6.15
N LYS A 76 -4.90 -1.84 -6.45
CA LYS A 76 -4.83 -0.77 -5.43
C LYS A 76 -6.08 -0.74 -4.56
N GLN A 77 -7.27 -0.84 -5.15
CA GLN A 77 -8.52 -0.85 -4.40
C GLN A 77 -8.62 -2.05 -3.46
N TYR A 78 -8.23 -3.25 -3.93
CA TYR A 78 -8.17 -4.44 -3.08
C TYR A 78 -7.13 -4.30 -1.97
N ALA A 79 -5.98 -3.67 -2.21
CA ALA A 79 -4.99 -3.38 -1.19
C ALA A 79 -5.58 -2.47 -0.08
N ILE A 80 -6.38 -1.47 -0.45
CA ILE A 80 -7.09 -0.61 0.53
C ILE A 80 -8.08 -1.43 1.36
N TYR A 81 -8.84 -2.33 0.73
CA TYR A 81 -9.74 -3.22 1.49
C TYR A 81 -8.97 -4.19 2.40
N ALA A 82 -7.81 -4.67 1.97
CA ALA A 82 -6.94 -5.50 2.78
C ALA A 82 -6.40 -4.75 4.00
N GLU A 83 -6.04 -3.47 3.88
CA GLU A 83 -5.67 -2.62 5.03
C GLU A 83 -6.76 -2.58 6.09
N VAL A 84 -8.01 -2.36 5.66
CA VAL A 84 -9.16 -2.34 6.58
C VAL A 84 -9.33 -3.71 7.27
N ALA A 85 -9.22 -4.79 6.51
CA ALA A 85 -9.32 -6.15 7.05
C ALA A 85 -8.18 -6.45 8.05
N LEU A 86 -6.95 -6.02 7.76
CA LEU A 86 -5.80 -6.17 8.65
C LEU A 86 -5.96 -5.37 9.94
N ALA A 87 -6.52 -4.17 9.87
CA ALA A 87 -6.84 -3.36 11.05
C ALA A 87 -7.88 -4.05 11.93
N CYS A 88 -8.97 -4.56 11.35
CA CYS A 88 -9.99 -5.32 12.07
C CYS A 88 -9.41 -6.59 12.71
N LEU A 89 -8.60 -7.35 11.97
CA LEU A 89 -7.93 -8.55 12.46
C LEU A 89 -6.98 -8.23 13.62
N SER A 90 -6.22 -7.14 13.52
CA SER A 90 -5.30 -6.69 14.56
C SER A 90 -6.05 -6.34 15.85
N ALA A 91 -7.14 -5.59 15.74
CA ALA A 91 -8.01 -5.28 16.89
C ALA A 91 -8.58 -6.55 17.52
N TRP A 92 -9.01 -7.52 16.70
CA TRP A 92 -9.54 -8.79 17.18
C TRP A 92 -8.47 -9.62 17.91
N ILE A 93 -7.25 -9.75 17.37
CA ILE A 93 -6.13 -10.45 18.02
C ILE A 93 -5.78 -9.78 19.35
N ALA A 94 -5.71 -8.44 19.37
CA ALA A 94 -5.43 -7.69 20.59
C ALA A 94 -6.46 -7.98 21.68
N ALA A 95 -7.76 -7.95 21.34
CA ALA A 95 -8.87 -8.20 22.26
C ALA A 95 -9.12 -9.68 22.61
N SER A 96 -8.67 -10.62 21.76
CA SER A 96 -9.03 -12.04 21.88
C SER A 96 -8.54 -12.68 23.20
N LYS A 97 -9.43 -13.39 23.89
CA LYS A 97 -9.11 -14.16 25.11
C LYS A 97 -8.95 -15.66 24.86
N ALA A 98 -8.89 -16.07 23.58
CA ALA A 98 -8.80 -17.48 23.21
C ALA A 98 -7.54 -18.14 23.81
N LYS A 99 -7.64 -19.43 24.20
CA LYS A 99 -6.53 -20.19 24.78
C LYS A 99 -5.28 -20.21 23.88
N PHE A 100 -5.48 -20.19 22.56
CA PHE A 100 -4.41 -20.13 21.56
C PHE A 100 -3.42 -18.98 21.79
N TRP A 101 -3.93 -17.81 22.19
CA TRP A 101 -3.16 -16.59 22.38
C TRP A 101 -2.49 -16.46 23.75
N LYS A 102 -2.73 -17.42 24.66
CA LYS A 102 -2.00 -17.50 25.92
C LYS A 102 -0.56 -17.95 25.69
#